data_AF-A0A3D2IZZ5-F1
#
_entry.id   AF-A0A3D2IZZ5-F1
#
_cell.length_a   1.000
_cell.length_b   1.000
_cell.length_c   1.000
_cell.angle_alpha   90.00
_cell.angle_beta   90.00
_cell.angle_gamma   90.00
#
_symmetry.space_group_name_H-M   'P 1'
#
loop_
_entity.id
_entity.type
_entity.pdbx_description
1 polymer ?
#
loop_
_entity_poly.entity_id
_entity_poly.type
_entity_poly.pdbx_seq_one_letter_code
_entity_poly.pdbx_strand_id
1 'polypeptide(L)'
;MFSISISIEDSKVVGMIEIDSYFFEPSKYDYAFYLYRNDERVDIKWYTSEINAIFNLESKNGVFYIKAFIRDIEQGNIRKFNSEKISIDS
;
A
#
# COMPACT_ATOMS: atom_id res chain seq x y z
N MET A 1 -3.97 4.78 14.87
CA MET A 1 -4.79 4.81 13.65
C MET A 1 -3.93 4.32 12.49
N PHE A 2 -4.49 3.62 11.48
CA PHE A 2 -3.74 3.24 10.29
C PHE A 2 -3.97 4.27 9.17
N SER A 3 -2.90 4.71 8.53
CA SER A 3 -2.91 5.48 7.26
C SER A 3 -1.98 4.80 6.27
N ILE A 4 -2.12 5.14 4.98
CA ILE A 4 -1.23 4.67 3.93
C ILE A 4 -0.56 5.88 3.31
N SER A 5 0.77 5.94 3.40
CA SER A 5 1.56 6.85 2.58
C SER A 5 1.97 6.17 1.28
N ILE A 6 2.05 7.00 0.24
CA ILE A 6 2.52 6.61 -1.08
C ILE A 6 3.61 7.60 -1.48
N SER A 7 4.72 7.09 -1.99
CA SER A 7 5.77 7.89 -2.61
C SER A 7 6.13 7.30 -3.97
N ILE A 8 6.64 8.16 -4.85
CA ILE A 8 7.17 7.75 -6.14
C ILE A 8 8.63 8.18 -6.19
N GLU A 9 9.52 7.20 -6.28
CA GLU A 9 10.96 7.38 -6.24
C GLU A 9 11.56 6.73 -7.48
N ASP A 10 12.22 7.54 -8.31
CA ASP A 10 12.68 7.13 -9.63
C ASP A 10 11.55 6.48 -10.44
N SER A 11 11.60 5.15 -10.62
CA SER A 11 10.62 4.34 -11.34
C SER A 11 9.98 3.31 -10.40
N LYS A 12 9.82 3.65 -9.13
CA LYS A 12 9.19 2.78 -8.13
C LYS A 12 8.06 3.52 -7.43
N VAL A 13 6.98 2.81 -7.16
CA VAL A 13 5.97 3.26 -6.19
C VAL A 13 6.23 2.53 -4.89
N VAL A 14 6.37 3.28 -3.81
CA VAL A 14 6.46 2.73 -2.46
C VAL A 14 5.15 3.02 -1.76
N GLY A 15 4.53 1.97 -1.23
CA GLY A 15 3.41 2.08 -0.31
C GLY A 15 3.85 1.67 1.07
N MET A 16 3.47 2.45 2.09
CA MET A 16 3.78 2.14 3.48
C MET A 16 2.53 2.29 4.33
N ILE A 17 2.30 1.31 5.19
CA ILE A 17 1.31 1.44 6.26
C ILE A 17 1.95 2.22 7.40
N GLU A 18 1.32 3.34 7.73
CA GLU A 18 1.67 4.16 8.88
C GLU A 18 0.76 3.78 10.05
N ILE A 19 1.37 3.62 11.22
CA ILE A 19 0.66 3.25 12.44
C ILE A 19 0.94 4.29 13.51
N ASP A 20 -0.10 5.00 13.90
CA ASP A 20 -0.06 5.85 15.09
C ASP A 20 -0.65 5.08 16.29
N SER A 21 0.15 4.20 16.89
CA SER A 21 -0.22 3.50 18.13
C SER A 21 1.00 2.90 18.83
N TYR A 22 1.21 3.28 20.10
CA TYR A 22 2.24 2.70 20.97
C TYR A 22 2.02 1.21 21.31
N PHE A 23 0.81 0.69 21.14
CA PHE A 23 0.47 -0.71 21.47
C PHE A 23 0.32 -1.59 20.22
N PHE A 24 0.82 -1.13 19.07
CA PHE A 24 0.75 -1.93 17.86
C PHE A 24 1.79 -3.05 17.88
N GLU A 25 1.33 -4.27 17.64
CA GLU A 25 2.17 -5.45 17.45
C GLU A 25 2.13 -5.85 15.97
N PRO A 26 3.16 -5.50 15.17
CA PRO A 26 3.18 -5.78 13.73
C PRO A 26 3.03 -7.26 13.38
N SER A 27 3.52 -8.15 14.26
CA SER A 27 3.49 -9.60 14.10
C SER A 27 2.08 -10.21 14.11
N LYS A 28 1.06 -9.46 14.54
CA LYS A 28 -0.34 -9.92 14.54
C LYS A 28 -1.05 -9.74 13.20
N TYR A 29 -0.38 -9.14 12.21
CA TYR A 29 -1.01 -8.74 10.97
C TYR A 29 -0.22 -9.14 9.73
N ASP A 30 -0.95 -9.52 8.70
CA ASP A 30 -0.45 -9.61 7.33
C ASP A 30 -0.95 -8.43 6.50
N TYR A 31 -0.14 -8.00 5.54
CA TYR A 31 -0.40 -6.83 4.70
C TYR A 31 -0.38 -7.20 3.23
N ALA A 32 -1.39 -6.75 2.48
CA ALA A 32 -1.39 -6.81 1.03
C ALA A 32 -1.54 -5.41 0.44
N PHE A 33 -0.93 -5.18 -0.72
CA PHE A 33 -0.86 -3.88 -1.37
C PHE A 33 -1.21 -4.02 -2.84
N TYR A 34 -2.21 -3.29 -3.31
CA TYR A 34 -2.62 -3.27 -4.71
C TYR A 34 -2.31 -1.89 -5.28
N LEU A 35 -1.49 -1.85 -6.31
CA LEU A 35 -1.17 -0.62 -7.03
C LEU A 35 -2.22 -0.37 -8.11
N TYR A 36 -2.72 0.86 -8.15
CA TYR A 36 -3.62 1.34 -9.18
C TYR A 36 -3.00 2.49 -9.96
N ARG A 37 -3.29 2.55 -11.26
CA ARG A 37 -2.96 3.62 -12.19
C ARG A 37 -4.22 3.97 -12.99
N ASN A 38 -4.63 5.24 -13.00
CA ASN A 38 -5.85 5.69 -13.68
C ASN A 38 -7.09 4.84 -13.32
N ASP A 39 -7.23 4.51 -12.05
CA ASP A 39 -8.27 3.64 -11.49
C ASP A 39 -8.28 2.17 -11.97
N GLU A 40 -7.28 1.76 -12.76
CA GLU A 40 -7.03 0.35 -13.11
C GLU A 40 -5.97 -0.26 -12.19
N ARG A 41 -6.17 -1.50 -11.76
CA ARG A 41 -5.19 -2.23 -10.95
C ARG A 41 -4.07 -2.75 -11.85
N VAL A 42 -2.84 -2.34 -11.58
CA VAL A 42 -1.67 -2.66 -12.41
C VAL A 42 -0.70 -3.65 -11.78
N ASP A 43 -0.64 -3.74 -10.44
CA ASP A 43 0.22 -4.73 -9.76
C ASP A 43 -0.34 -5.07 -8.35
N ILE A 44 0.12 -6.20 -7.80
CA ILE A 44 -0.30 -6.77 -6.53
C ILE A 44 0.90 -7.34 -5.77
N LYS A 45 1.00 -6.98 -4.49
CA LYS A 45 1.71 -7.77 -3.48
C LYS A 45 0.69 -8.40 -2.55
N TRP A 46 0.65 -9.73 -2.54
CA TRP A 46 -0.19 -10.50 -1.62
C TRP A 46 0.33 -10.43 -0.19
N TYR A 47 -0.49 -10.93 0.74
CA TYR A 47 -0.24 -10.92 2.17
C TYR A 47 1.20 -11.29 2.54
N THR A 48 1.87 -10.37 3.23
CA THR A 48 3.23 -10.46 3.73
C THR A 48 3.30 -9.84 5.14
N SER A 49 4.31 -10.19 5.92
CA SER A 49 4.59 -9.55 7.22
C SER A 49 5.21 -8.15 7.07
N GLU A 50 5.60 -7.76 5.86
CA GLU A 50 6.21 -6.46 5.56
C GLU A 50 5.16 -5.34 5.54
N ILE A 51 5.39 -4.27 6.31
CA ILE A 51 4.48 -3.11 6.41
C ILE A 51 4.55 -2.18 5.20
N ASN A 52 5.45 -2.46 4.27
CA ASN A 52 5.67 -1.69 3.06
C ASN A 52 5.74 -2.60 1.82
N ALA A 53 5.44 -2.02 0.67
CA ALA A 53 5.56 -2.67 -0.62
C ALA A 53 6.23 -1.75 -1.63
N ILE A 54 7.05 -2.36 -2.50
CA ILE A 54 7.72 -1.69 -3.60
C ILE A 54 7.19 -2.28 -4.91
N PHE A 55 6.74 -1.40 -5.79
CA PHE A 55 6.26 -1.72 -7.13
C PHE A 55 7.17 -1.06 -8.15
N ASN A 56 7.57 -1.79 -9.19
CA ASN A 56 8.32 -1.21 -10.30
C ASN A 56 7.35 -0.64 -11.33
N LEU A 57 7.60 0.59 -11.77
CA LEU A 57 6.84 1.26 -12.82
C LEU A 57 7.52 1.05 -14.17
N GLU A 58 6.76 0.53 -15.13
CA GLU A 58 7.17 0.54 -16.54
C GLU A 58 7.01 1.94 -17.17
N SER A 59 6.06 2.74 -16.66
CA SER A 59 5.78 4.09 -17.13
C SER A 59 5.39 4.98 -15.95
N LYS A 60 5.93 6.20 -15.91
CA LYS A 60 5.69 7.14 -14.80
C LYS A 60 4.41 7.96 -14.94
N ASN A 61 3.67 7.89 -16.06
CA ASN A 61 2.57 8.83 -16.32
C ASN A 61 1.24 8.38 -15.75
N GLY A 62 0.41 9.32 -15.31
CA GLY A 62 -0.95 9.08 -14.85
C GLY A 62 -1.10 9.20 -13.35
N VAL A 63 -2.28 8.80 -12.86
CA VAL A 63 -2.69 8.96 -11.47
C VAL A 63 -2.52 7.65 -10.71
N PHE A 64 -1.61 7.62 -9.75
CA PHE A 64 -1.29 6.45 -8.95
C PHE A 64 -1.89 6.52 -7.56
N TYR A 65 -2.33 5.38 -7.04
CA TYR A 65 -2.67 5.22 -5.62
C TYR A 65 -2.58 3.75 -5.21
N ILE A 66 -2.50 3.50 -3.91
CA ILE A 66 -2.41 2.17 -3.34
C ILE A 66 -3.66 1.88 -2.51
N LYS A 67 -4.21 0.67 -2.70
CA LYS A 67 -5.14 0.08 -1.74
C LYS A 67 -4.38 -0.94 -0.90
N ALA A 68 -4.35 -0.72 0.40
CA ALA A 68 -3.74 -1.65 1.35
C ALA A 68 -4.81 -2.43 2.09
N PHE A 69 -4.47 -3.67 2.45
CA PHE A 69 -5.33 -4.59 3.17
C PHE A 69 -4.55 -5.11 4.38
N ILE A 70 -5.08 -4.86 5.57
CA ILE A 70 -4.47 -5.30 6.83
C ILE A 70 -5.34 -6.43 7.36
N ARG A 71 -4.79 -7.65 7.40
CA ARG A 71 -5.45 -8.84 7.89
C ARG A 71 -4.94 -9.16 9.30
N ASP A 72 -5.84 -9.24 10.26
CA ASP A 72 -5.56 -9.83 11.57
C ASP A 72 -5.39 -11.35 11.40
N ILE A 73 -4.24 -11.88 11.81
CA ILE A 73 -3.90 -13.30 11.61
C ILE A 73 -4.75 -14.20 12.51
N GLU A 74 -5.04 -13.76 13.74
CA GLU A 74 -5.79 -14.56 14.72
C GLU A 74 -7.30 -14.50 14.45
N GLN A 75 -7.82 -13.31 14.18
CA GLN A 75 -9.26 -13.10 14.02
C GLN A 75 -9.72 -13.24 12.56
N GLY A 76 -8.80 -13.16 11.60
CA GLY A 76 -9.10 -13.19 10.17
C GLY A 76 -9.76 -11.92 9.63
N ASN A 77 -9.95 -10.90 10.45
CA ASN A 77 -10.58 -9.63 10.06
C ASN A 77 -9.69 -8.85 9.10
N ILE A 78 -10.26 -8.33 8.00
CA ILE A 78 -9.54 -7.55 7.00
C ILE A 78 -10.03 -6.10 7.02
N ARG A 79 -9.10 -5.17 7.23
CA ARG A 79 -9.31 -3.73 7.10
C ARG A 79 -8.70 -3.23 5.80
N LYS A 80 -9.33 -2.23 5.19
CA LYS A 80 -8.93 -1.68 3.88
C LYS A 80 -8.64 -0.20 4.01
N PHE A 81 -7.57 0.24 3.40
CA PHE A 81 -7.15 1.64 3.41
C PHE A 81 -6.72 2.06 2.01
N ASN A 82 -6.96 3.32 1.68
CA ASN A 82 -6.47 3.92 0.45
C ASN A 82 -5.41 4.96 0.81
N SER A 83 -4.35 5.03 0.03
CA SER A 83 -3.47 6.19 0.04
C SER A 83 -4.14 7.38 -0.63
N GLU A 84 -3.49 8.54 -0.54
CA GLU A 84 -3.76 9.65 -1.46
C GLU A 84 -3.45 9.26 -2.91
N LYS A 85 -3.97 10.05 -3.86
CA LYS A 85 -3.68 9.93 -5.29
C LYS A 85 -2.53 10.85 -5.66
N ILE A 86 -1.50 10.33 -6.33
CA ILE A 86 -0.40 11.13 -6.89
C ILE A 86 -0.58 11.18 -8.41
N SER A 87 -0.69 12.37 -8.99
CA SER A 87 -0.63 12.57 -10.44
C SER A 87 0.80 12.82 -10.86
N ILE A 88 1.26 12.10 -11.89
CA ILE A 88 2.50 12.41 -12.60
C ILE A 88 2.15 12.64 -14.06
N ASP A 89 2.34 13.88 -14.49
CA ASP A 89 2.25 14.28 -15.88
C ASP A 89 3.70 14.51 -16.37
N SER A 90 4.10 13.79 -17.43
CA SER A 90 5.40 14.03 -18.11
C SER A 90 5.40 15.35 -18.84
#